data_AF-A0A2T9XS32-F1
#
_entry.id   AF-A0A2T9XS32-F1
#
_cell.length_a   1.000
_cell.length_b   1.000
_cell.length_c   1.000
_cell.angle_alpha   90.00
_cell.angle_beta   90.00
_cell.angle_gamma   90.00
#
_symmetry.space_group_name_H-M   'P 1'
#
loop_
_entity.id
_entity.type
_entity.pdbx_description
1 polymer ?
#
loop_
_entity_poly.entity_id
_entity_poly.type
_entity_poly.pdbx_seq_one_letter_code
_entity_poly.pdbx_strand_id
1 'polypeptide(L)'
;MSVTLEQYTARDQLDIMSATRAVDEAQLPLPRSTFRALGDATLRAGVKELLRAEGRTLIETPSGFTSGYDNDVRRALTADGIGVLSAEERAVLTLVLLHCVAIPRADGRIPPERADDWTHAVPVHPETLRNCRHLTDSSIADATRRLRDADILAYGAQRLIKPGPQFHRLTPEVIADLYDDLVLLAEPNGMLAESIQRRRTREGTPS
;
A
#
# COMPACT_ATOMS: atom_id res chain seq x y z
N MET A 1 -19.21 -18.51 6.36
CA MET A 1 -18.18 -19.01 7.30
C MET A 1 -18.44 -18.37 8.65
N SER A 2 -18.77 -19.15 9.67
CA SER A 2 -18.96 -18.62 11.02
C SER A 2 -17.59 -18.35 11.64
N VAL A 3 -17.32 -17.10 12.02
CA VAL A 3 -16.10 -16.75 12.75
C VAL A 3 -16.23 -17.29 14.17
N THR A 4 -15.34 -18.20 14.59
CA THR A 4 -15.52 -18.91 15.86
C THR A 4 -14.83 -18.16 16.99
N LEU A 5 -15.47 -17.07 17.43
CA LEU A 5 -15.06 -16.35 18.65
C LEU A 5 -15.43 -17.11 19.94
N GLU A 6 -16.25 -18.16 19.84
CA GLU A 6 -16.79 -18.93 20.97
C GLU A 6 -15.72 -19.58 21.85
N GLN A 7 -14.52 -19.79 21.32
CA GLN A 7 -13.37 -20.31 22.06
C GLN A 7 -12.71 -19.29 23.01
N TYR A 8 -13.05 -18.00 22.89
CA TYR A 8 -12.48 -16.92 23.69
C TYR A 8 -13.41 -16.51 24.84
N THR A 9 -12.84 -15.99 25.93
CA THR A 9 -13.65 -15.40 26.99
C THR A 9 -14.38 -14.15 26.48
N ALA A 10 -15.52 -13.77 27.08
CA ALA A 10 -16.26 -12.57 26.66
C ALA A 10 -15.40 -11.29 26.64
N ARG A 11 -14.44 -11.18 27.56
CA ARG A 11 -13.47 -10.08 27.58
C ARG A 11 -12.52 -10.12 26.39
N ASP A 12 -12.03 -11.30 26.05
CA ASP A 12 -11.15 -11.51 24.91
C ASP A 12 -11.88 -11.27 23.58
N GLN A 13 -13.13 -11.73 23.47
CA GLN A 13 -13.98 -11.45 22.31
C GLN A 13 -14.15 -9.94 22.08
N LEU A 14 -14.45 -9.18 23.14
CA LEU A 14 -14.61 -7.72 23.05
C LEU A 14 -13.31 -7.03 22.60
N ASP A 15 -12.16 -7.46 23.14
CA ASP A 15 -10.84 -6.92 22.80
C ASP A 15 -10.48 -7.23 21.34
N ILE A 16 -10.75 -8.46 20.87
CA ILE A 16 -10.58 -8.87 19.47
C ILE A 16 -11.46 -8.02 18.54
N MET A 17 -12.76 -7.89 18.82
CA MET A 17 -13.68 -7.10 17.99
C MET A 17 -13.27 -5.62 17.96
N SER A 18 -12.87 -5.06 19.09
CA SER A 18 -12.42 -3.67 19.19
C SER A 18 -11.14 -3.44 18.39
N ALA A 19 -10.17 -4.35 18.50
CA ALA A 19 -8.93 -4.30 17.73
C ALA A 19 -9.19 -4.43 16.23
N THR A 20 -10.04 -5.38 15.80
CA THR A 20 -10.44 -5.56 14.39
C THR A 20 -11.00 -4.27 13.82
N ARG A 21 -12.00 -3.69 14.48
CA ARG A 21 -12.60 -2.42 14.04
C ARG A 21 -11.57 -1.29 13.99
N ALA A 22 -10.71 -1.20 15.00
CA ALA A 22 -9.72 -0.13 15.06
C ALA A 22 -8.67 -0.23 13.93
N VAL A 23 -8.16 -1.42 13.62
CA VAL A 23 -7.23 -1.58 12.47
C VAL A 23 -7.92 -1.42 11.13
N ASP A 24 -9.25 -1.59 11.08
CA ASP A 24 -10.07 -1.36 9.90
C ASP A 24 -10.23 0.12 9.58
N GLU A 25 -10.54 0.92 10.59
CA GLU A 25 -10.85 2.34 10.47
C GLU A 25 -9.60 3.24 10.52
N ALA A 26 -8.52 2.82 11.19
CA ALA A 26 -7.34 3.67 11.39
C ALA A 26 -6.61 3.99 10.08
N GLN A 27 -6.32 5.28 9.85
CA GLN A 27 -5.53 5.70 8.69
C GLN A 27 -4.05 5.29 8.80
N LEU A 28 -3.51 5.23 10.02
CA LEU A 28 -2.12 4.86 10.30
C LEU A 28 -2.07 3.52 11.05
N PRO A 29 -0.97 2.74 10.91
CA PRO A 29 -0.79 1.52 11.67
C PRO A 29 -0.88 1.77 13.17
N LEU A 30 -1.63 0.91 13.86
CA LEU A 30 -1.80 0.94 15.31
C LEU A 30 -0.64 0.22 15.99
N PRO A 31 0.03 0.84 16.97
CA PRO A 31 1.05 0.17 17.76
C PRO A 31 0.57 -1.15 18.37
N ARG A 32 1.47 -2.12 18.50
CA ARG A 32 1.14 -3.45 19.05
C ARG A 32 0.57 -3.41 20.47
N SER A 33 0.91 -2.35 21.21
CA SER A 33 0.47 -2.13 22.59
C SER A 33 -0.90 -1.46 22.70
N THR A 34 -1.48 -0.96 21.60
CA THR A 34 -2.76 -0.24 21.63
C THR A 34 -3.92 -1.14 22.08
N PHE A 35 -3.91 -2.39 21.62
CA PHE A 35 -4.85 -3.42 22.05
C PHE A 35 -4.07 -4.66 22.46
N ARG A 36 -4.49 -5.33 23.54
CA ARG A 36 -3.88 -6.60 23.93
C ARG A 36 -4.05 -7.64 22.83
N ALA A 37 -5.18 -7.61 22.11
CA ALA A 37 -5.42 -8.45 20.95
C ALA A 37 -4.43 -8.27 19.78
N LEU A 38 -3.70 -7.14 19.70
CA LEU A 38 -2.63 -6.95 18.72
C LEU A 38 -1.29 -7.49 19.22
N GLY A 39 -1.01 -7.36 20.51
CA GLY A 39 0.22 -7.86 21.13
C GLY A 39 0.26 -9.38 21.29
N ASP A 40 -0.84 -9.97 21.76
CA ASP A 40 -0.95 -11.41 22.03
C ASP A 40 -1.20 -12.23 20.75
N ALA A 41 -0.42 -13.30 20.54
CA ALA A 41 -0.50 -14.09 19.32
C ALA A 41 -1.82 -14.87 19.15
N THR A 42 -2.39 -15.34 20.26
CA THR A 42 -3.62 -16.13 20.27
C THR A 42 -4.83 -15.24 20.02
N LEU A 43 -4.87 -14.05 20.63
CA LEU A 43 -5.93 -13.07 20.37
C LEU A 43 -5.79 -12.47 18.96
N ARG A 44 -4.56 -12.21 18.50
CA ARG A 44 -4.30 -11.71 17.14
C ARG A 44 -4.75 -12.70 16.06
N ALA A 45 -4.75 -14.00 16.35
CA ALA A 45 -5.33 -15.00 15.44
C ALA A 45 -6.85 -14.77 15.24
N GLY A 46 -7.58 -14.43 16.30
CA GLY A 46 -9.00 -14.06 16.21
C GLY A 46 -9.23 -12.78 15.42
N VAL A 47 -8.36 -11.76 15.56
CA VAL A 47 -8.40 -10.54 14.73
C VAL A 47 -8.22 -10.89 13.24
N LYS A 48 -7.25 -11.75 12.92
CA LYS A 48 -7.01 -12.23 11.54
C LYS A 48 -8.21 -12.99 10.98
N GLU A 49 -8.86 -13.82 11.81
CA GLU A 49 -10.04 -14.58 11.39
C GLU A 49 -11.23 -13.68 11.05
N LEU A 50 -11.51 -12.68 11.90
CA LEU A 50 -12.56 -11.69 11.64
C LEU A 50 -12.28 -10.89 10.36
N LEU A 51 -11.07 -10.35 10.20
CA LEU A 51 -10.69 -9.62 8.99
C LEU A 51 -10.83 -10.48 7.74
N ARG A 52 -10.38 -11.75 7.80
CA ARG A 52 -10.48 -12.68 6.67
C ARG A 52 -11.93 -12.94 6.27
N ALA A 53 -12.86 -13.00 7.23
CA ALA A 53 -14.29 -13.15 6.93
C ALA A 53 -14.87 -11.95 6.18
N GLU A 54 -14.25 -10.78 6.32
CA GLU A 54 -14.60 -9.53 5.60
C GLU A 54 -13.79 -9.34 4.31
N GLY A 55 -13.01 -10.35 3.90
CA GLY A 55 -12.13 -10.24 2.72
C GLY A 55 -10.90 -9.37 2.94
N ARG A 56 -10.55 -9.09 4.20
CA ARG A 56 -9.40 -8.29 4.61
C ARG A 56 -8.31 -9.15 5.22
N THR A 57 -7.13 -8.58 5.34
CA THR A 57 -5.98 -9.22 5.98
C THR A 57 -5.31 -8.26 6.94
N LEU A 58 -4.78 -8.79 8.05
CA LEU A 58 -3.99 -8.02 9.01
C LEU A 58 -2.57 -7.84 8.45
N ILE A 59 -2.17 -6.59 8.28
CA ILE A 59 -0.86 -6.22 7.75
C ILE A 59 0.00 -5.74 8.92
N GLU A 60 1.20 -6.31 9.02
CA GLU A 60 2.22 -5.93 9.97
C GLU A 60 3.16 -4.93 9.31
N THR A 61 3.35 -3.77 9.93
CA THR A 61 4.26 -2.72 9.49
C THR A 61 5.34 -2.50 10.54
N PRO A 62 6.43 -1.76 10.23
CA PRO A 62 7.42 -1.39 11.24
C PRO A 62 6.82 -0.61 12.43
N SER A 63 5.73 0.13 12.21
CA SER A 63 5.07 0.96 13.23
C SER A 63 3.93 0.25 13.98
N GLY A 64 3.47 -0.91 13.52
CA GLY A 64 2.38 -1.64 14.17
C GLY A 64 1.55 -2.50 13.22
N PHE A 65 0.23 -2.45 13.36
CA PHE A 65 -0.71 -3.23 12.57
C PHE A 65 -1.75 -2.35 11.89
N THR A 66 -2.11 -2.68 10.66
CA THR A 66 -3.25 -2.13 9.93
C THR A 66 -3.98 -3.25 9.18
N SER A 67 -5.01 -2.91 8.43
CA SER A 67 -5.73 -3.86 7.58
C SER A 67 -5.74 -3.42 6.12
N GLY A 68 -5.67 -4.39 5.21
CA GLY A 68 -5.81 -4.21 3.78
C GLY A 68 -6.74 -5.27 3.18
N TYR A 69 -7.02 -5.18 1.89
CA TYR A 69 -7.72 -6.25 1.19
C TYR A 69 -6.82 -7.47 1.04
N ASP A 70 -7.41 -8.66 1.16
CA ASP A 70 -6.75 -9.88 0.73
C ASP A 70 -6.44 -9.82 -0.78
N ASN A 71 -5.37 -10.47 -1.23
CA ASN A 71 -4.92 -10.40 -2.61
C ASN A 71 -5.94 -10.97 -3.60
N ASP A 72 -6.71 -11.99 -3.20
CA ASP A 72 -7.77 -12.55 -4.05
C ASP A 72 -8.95 -11.58 -4.18
N VAL A 73 -9.32 -10.93 -3.08
CA VAL A 73 -10.38 -9.91 -3.07
C VAL A 73 -9.96 -8.71 -3.90
N ARG A 74 -8.72 -8.23 -3.76
CA ARG A 74 -8.17 -7.16 -4.60
C ARG A 74 -8.20 -7.52 -6.08
N ARG A 75 -7.80 -8.75 -6.45
CA ARG A 75 -7.84 -9.23 -7.83
C ARG A 75 -9.27 -9.23 -8.38
N ALA A 76 -10.24 -9.72 -7.61
CA ALA A 76 -11.66 -9.71 -7.99
C ALA A 76 -12.18 -8.27 -8.18
N LEU A 77 -11.96 -7.37 -7.20
CA LEU A 77 -12.37 -5.96 -7.29
C LEU A 77 -11.75 -5.26 -8.51
N THR A 78 -10.48 -5.55 -8.80
CA THR A 78 -9.77 -4.98 -9.96
C THR A 78 -10.37 -5.48 -11.27
N ALA A 79 -10.70 -6.77 -11.37
CA ALA A 79 -11.36 -7.35 -12.55
C ALA A 79 -12.73 -6.73 -12.82
N ASP A 80 -13.45 -6.35 -11.75
CA ASP A 80 -14.73 -5.64 -11.83
C ASP A 80 -14.58 -4.12 -12.06
N GLY A 81 -13.35 -3.61 -12.17
CA GLY A 81 -13.07 -2.18 -12.34
C GLY A 81 -13.32 -1.32 -11.10
N ILE A 82 -13.49 -1.93 -9.93
CA ILE A 82 -13.79 -1.25 -8.67
C ILE A 82 -12.48 -0.74 -8.04
N GLY A 83 -12.46 0.54 -7.68
CA GLY A 83 -11.30 1.16 -7.04
C GLY A 83 -10.08 1.31 -7.95
N VAL A 84 -10.26 1.20 -9.27
CA VAL A 84 -9.20 1.36 -10.26
C VAL A 84 -9.00 2.84 -10.58
N LEU A 85 -7.76 3.30 -10.50
CA LEU A 85 -7.35 4.66 -10.87
C LEU A 85 -7.53 4.89 -12.37
N SER A 86 -7.90 6.10 -12.78
CA SER A 86 -7.88 6.51 -14.20
C SER A 86 -6.47 6.50 -14.79
N ALA A 87 -6.35 6.54 -16.11
CA ALA A 87 -5.04 6.57 -16.78
C ALA A 87 -4.20 7.78 -16.35
N GLU A 88 -4.81 8.95 -16.16
CA GLU A 88 -4.14 10.17 -15.68
C GLU A 88 -3.66 10.02 -14.23
N GLU A 89 -4.52 9.49 -13.35
CA GLU A 89 -4.15 9.24 -11.94
C GLU A 89 -3.02 8.22 -11.84
N ARG A 90 -3.05 7.15 -12.64
CA ARG A 90 -1.95 6.18 -12.71
C ARG A 90 -0.67 6.85 -13.18
N ALA A 91 -0.71 7.62 -14.26
CA ALA A 91 0.47 8.31 -14.78
C ALA A 91 1.09 9.26 -13.74
N VAL A 92 0.27 10.05 -13.05
CA VAL A 92 0.71 10.96 -11.99
C VAL A 92 1.27 10.18 -10.79
N LEU A 93 0.57 9.14 -10.34
CA LEU A 93 1.03 8.29 -9.24
C LEU A 93 2.38 7.64 -9.57
N THR A 94 2.53 7.11 -10.78
CA THR A 94 3.78 6.52 -11.27
C THR A 94 4.93 7.54 -11.24
N LEU A 95 4.72 8.76 -11.72
CA LEU A 95 5.75 9.81 -11.65
C LEU A 95 6.13 10.15 -10.20
N VAL A 96 5.14 10.26 -9.32
CA VAL A 96 5.40 10.49 -7.88
C VAL A 96 6.23 9.34 -7.31
N LEU A 97 5.86 8.09 -7.55
CA LEU A 97 6.58 6.92 -7.05
C LEU A 97 8.01 6.83 -7.60
N LEU A 98 8.19 7.15 -8.88
CA LEU A 98 9.52 7.19 -9.50
C LEU A 98 10.43 8.19 -8.79
N HIS A 99 9.93 9.41 -8.55
CA HIS A 99 10.73 10.49 -7.96
C HIS A 99 10.85 10.42 -6.43
N CYS A 100 9.85 9.86 -5.73
CA CYS A 100 9.83 9.76 -4.28
C CYS A 100 10.48 8.48 -3.75
N VAL A 101 10.39 7.37 -4.48
CA VAL A 101 10.78 6.04 -4.01
C VAL A 101 11.89 5.45 -4.88
N ALA A 102 11.64 5.23 -6.17
CA ALA A 102 12.56 4.45 -7.01
C ALA A 102 13.93 5.13 -7.19
N ILE A 103 13.96 6.39 -7.66
CA ILE A 103 15.21 7.14 -7.82
C ILE A 103 15.92 7.34 -6.48
N PRO A 104 15.26 7.82 -5.40
CA PRO A 104 15.92 7.95 -4.11
C PRO A 104 16.46 6.65 -3.52
N ARG A 105 15.79 5.51 -3.76
CA ARG A 105 16.28 4.20 -3.33
C ARG A 105 17.51 3.77 -4.13
N ALA A 106 17.52 3.98 -5.45
CA ALA A 106 18.69 3.71 -6.29
C ALA A 106 19.90 4.58 -5.91
N ASP A 107 19.66 5.83 -5.52
CA ASP A 107 20.68 6.77 -5.03
C ASP A 107 21.16 6.47 -3.59
N GLY A 108 20.59 5.47 -2.90
CA GLY A 108 20.90 5.17 -1.50
C GLY A 108 20.39 6.21 -0.49
N ARG A 109 19.49 7.10 -0.90
CA ARG A 109 18.86 8.12 -0.03
C ARG A 109 17.76 7.54 0.87
N ILE A 110 17.19 6.39 0.49
CA ILE A 110 16.27 5.62 1.34
C ILE A 110 17.05 4.42 1.89
N PRO A 111 17.27 4.34 3.21
CA PRO A 111 17.96 3.20 3.80
C PRO A 111 17.22 1.87 3.56
N PRO A 112 17.94 0.74 3.39
CA PRO A 112 17.32 -0.56 3.14
C PRO A 112 16.28 -0.96 4.19
N GLU A 113 16.49 -0.60 5.47
CA GLU A 113 15.57 -0.89 6.58
C GLU A 113 14.25 -0.12 6.51
N ARG A 114 14.15 0.90 5.65
CA ARG A 114 12.92 1.67 5.41
C ARG A 114 12.35 1.45 4.01
N ALA A 115 12.94 0.55 3.23
CA ALA A 115 12.56 0.32 1.84
C ALA A 115 11.11 -0.20 1.69
N ASP A 116 10.59 -0.87 2.72
CA ASP A 116 9.23 -1.41 2.75
C ASP A 116 8.19 -0.39 3.29
N ASP A 117 8.64 0.74 3.86
CA ASP A 117 7.77 1.84 4.28
C ASP A 117 7.78 2.97 3.23
N TRP A 118 6.89 2.84 2.25
CA TRP A 118 6.78 3.78 1.13
C TRP A 118 6.30 5.17 1.56
N THR A 119 5.77 5.33 2.79
CA THR A 119 5.38 6.65 3.31
C THR A 119 6.57 7.45 3.87
N HIS A 120 7.71 6.77 4.05
CA HIS A 120 9.02 7.33 4.41
C HIS A 120 9.85 7.76 3.20
N ALA A 121 9.18 7.99 2.07
CA ALA A 121 9.79 8.41 0.83
C ALA A 121 10.33 9.85 0.86
N VAL A 122 11.20 10.17 -0.10
CA VAL A 122 11.72 11.54 -0.26
C VAL A 122 10.64 12.39 -0.96
N PRO A 123 10.07 13.42 -0.31
CA PRO A 123 8.99 14.18 -0.90
C PRO A 123 9.50 15.07 -2.04
N VAL A 124 8.67 15.30 -3.07
CA VAL A 124 9.05 16.04 -4.28
C VAL A 124 8.19 17.27 -4.54
N HIS A 125 8.77 18.26 -5.21
CA HIS A 125 8.02 19.47 -5.58
C HIS A 125 7.00 19.14 -6.69
N PRO A 126 5.77 19.68 -6.64
CA PRO A 126 4.79 19.47 -7.71
C PRO A 126 5.30 19.84 -9.10
N GLU A 127 6.22 20.80 -9.19
CA GLU A 127 6.88 21.20 -10.45
C GLU A 127 7.68 20.08 -11.09
N THR A 128 8.23 19.15 -10.31
CA THR A 128 8.97 18.00 -10.85
C THR A 128 8.09 17.16 -11.77
N LEU A 129 6.78 17.06 -11.47
CA LEU A 129 5.82 16.30 -12.27
C LEU A 129 5.49 16.98 -13.60
N ARG A 130 5.62 18.32 -13.68
CA ARG A 130 5.32 19.12 -14.89
C ARG A 130 6.34 18.95 -16.00
N ASN A 131 7.48 18.34 -15.71
CA ASN A 131 8.48 18.02 -16.71
C ASN A 131 8.03 16.88 -17.66
N CYS A 132 6.93 16.18 -17.33
CA CYS A 132 6.33 15.17 -18.20
C CYS A 132 5.53 15.83 -19.34
N ARG A 133 6.06 15.76 -20.57
CA ARG A 133 5.43 16.35 -21.77
C ARG A 133 4.08 15.75 -22.15
N HIS A 134 3.72 14.60 -21.60
CA HIS A 134 2.50 13.86 -21.92
C HIS A 134 1.32 14.21 -21.02
N LEU A 135 1.51 15.04 -20.00
CA LEU A 135 0.46 15.47 -19.07
C LEU A 135 0.35 17.00 -19.09
N THR A 136 -0.89 17.49 -19.03
CA THR A 136 -1.14 18.93 -18.86
C THR A 136 -1.01 19.33 -17.39
N ASP A 137 -0.69 20.59 -17.12
CA ASP A 137 -0.63 21.10 -15.75
C ASP A 137 -1.96 20.93 -15.00
N SER A 138 -3.08 21.14 -15.70
CA SER A 138 -4.43 20.92 -15.15
C SER A 138 -4.68 19.45 -14.80
N SER A 139 -4.32 18.51 -15.67
CA SER A 139 -4.48 17.08 -15.39
C SER A 139 -3.61 16.64 -14.22
N ILE A 140 -2.39 17.16 -14.10
CA ILE A 140 -1.51 16.88 -12.95
C ILE A 140 -2.14 17.39 -11.66
N ALA A 141 -2.62 18.64 -11.65
CA ALA A 141 -3.23 19.24 -10.47
C ALA A 141 -4.50 18.49 -10.04
N ASP A 142 -5.37 18.15 -10.99
CA ASP A 142 -6.62 17.45 -10.72
C ASP A 142 -6.40 16.01 -10.24
N ALA A 143 -5.53 15.26 -10.92
CA ALA A 143 -5.17 13.90 -10.50
C ALA A 143 -4.49 13.91 -9.12
N THR A 144 -3.57 14.84 -8.86
CA THR A 144 -2.94 14.98 -7.53
C THR A 144 -3.99 15.25 -6.45
N ARG A 145 -4.98 16.11 -6.73
CA ARG A 145 -6.08 16.39 -5.80
C ARG A 145 -6.88 15.12 -5.51
N ARG A 146 -7.35 14.41 -6.53
CA ARG A 146 -8.13 13.17 -6.37
C ARG A 146 -7.37 12.08 -5.61
N LEU A 147 -6.10 11.87 -5.95
CA LEU A 147 -5.22 10.92 -5.25
C LEU A 147 -5.00 11.30 -3.78
N ARG A 148 -4.97 12.60 -3.47
CA ARG A 148 -4.89 13.07 -2.08
C ARG A 148 -6.21 12.90 -1.33
N ASP A 149 -7.34 13.18 -1.97
CA ASP A 149 -8.67 12.99 -1.37
C ASP A 149 -8.93 11.51 -1.05
N ALA A 150 -8.26 10.59 -1.76
CA ALA A 150 -8.25 9.15 -1.50
C ALA A 150 -7.15 8.69 -0.52
N ASP A 151 -6.39 9.59 0.09
CA ASP A 151 -5.24 9.30 0.97
C ASP A 151 -4.10 8.48 0.30
N ILE A 152 -4.10 8.35 -1.03
CA ILE A 152 -3.03 7.68 -1.79
C ILE A 152 -1.79 8.54 -1.85
N LEU A 153 -1.96 9.85 -1.96
CA LEU A 153 -0.90 10.84 -1.85
C LEU A 153 -1.10 11.70 -0.61
N ALA A 154 0.00 12.23 -0.08
CA ALA A 154 -0.01 13.18 1.02
C ALA A 154 0.89 14.38 0.72
N TYR A 155 0.66 15.48 1.43
CA TYR A 155 1.63 16.56 1.50
C TYR A 155 2.52 16.37 2.72
N GLY A 156 3.83 16.45 2.52
CA GLY A 156 4.81 16.62 3.57
C GLY A 156 5.00 18.08 3.96
N ALA A 157 6.15 18.38 4.56
CA ALA A 157 6.56 19.76 4.80
C ALA A 157 6.58 20.56 3.49
N GLN A 158 6.26 21.86 3.58
CA GLN A 158 6.30 22.79 2.45
C GLN A 158 5.45 22.37 1.22
N ARG A 159 4.37 21.60 1.45
CA ARG A 159 3.46 21.11 0.38
C ARG A 159 4.15 20.23 -0.67
N LEU A 160 5.27 19.60 -0.31
CA LEU A 160 5.90 18.60 -1.15
C LEU A 160 5.05 17.33 -1.19
N ILE A 161 4.94 16.71 -2.35
CA ILE A 161 4.12 15.51 -2.57
C ILE A 161 4.91 14.27 -2.15
N LYS A 162 4.23 13.32 -1.50
CA LYS A 162 4.77 11.99 -1.21
C LYS A 162 3.66 10.92 -1.18
N PRO A 163 3.98 9.62 -1.19
CA PRO A 163 3.02 8.56 -0.92
C PRO A 163 2.29 8.77 0.42
N GLY A 164 0.98 8.52 0.40
CA GLY A 164 0.08 8.72 1.51
C GLY A 164 -0.20 7.44 2.32
N PRO A 165 -1.06 7.54 3.35
CA PRO A 165 -1.32 6.44 4.28
C PRO A 165 -1.87 5.14 3.65
N GLN A 166 -2.52 5.20 2.47
CA GLN A 166 -3.00 3.99 1.80
C GLN A 166 -1.89 2.99 1.48
N PHE A 167 -0.64 3.43 1.36
CA PHE A 167 0.50 2.54 1.14
C PHE A 167 0.77 1.60 2.32
N HIS A 168 0.38 1.96 3.55
CA HIS A 168 0.48 1.06 4.70
C HIS A 168 -0.47 -0.14 4.60
N ARG A 169 -1.54 -0.02 3.80
CA ARG A 169 -2.59 -1.03 3.64
C ARG A 169 -2.34 -1.97 2.47
N LEU A 170 -1.22 -1.82 1.78
CA LEU A 170 -0.80 -2.75 0.74
C LEU A 170 -0.16 -3.98 1.38
N THR A 171 -0.51 -5.15 0.89
CA THR A 171 0.15 -6.39 1.30
C THR A 171 1.60 -6.40 0.78
N PRO A 172 2.50 -7.16 1.41
CA PRO A 172 3.88 -7.29 0.91
C PRO A 172 3.96 -7.77 -0.55
N GLU A 173 3.05 -8.64 -0.98
CA GLU A 173 2.93 -9.08 -2.38
C GLU A 173 2.64 -7.90 -3.30
N VAL A 174 1.66 -7.06 -2.96
CA VAL A 174 1.29 -5.89 -3.78
C VAL A 174 2.40 -4.84 -3.81
N ILE A 175 3.11 -4.64 -2.70
CA ILE A 175 4.28 -3.74 -2.66
C ILE A 175 5.38 -4.27 -3.59
N ALA A 176 5.64 -5.58 -3.59
CA ALA A 176 6.63 -6.20 -4.46
C ALA A 176 6.24 -6.06 -5.95
N ASP A 177 4.98 -6.34 -6.29
CA ASP A 177 4.45 -6.17 -7.66
C ASP A 177 4.60 -4.72 -8.15
N LEU A 178 4.26 -3.76 -7.30
CA LEU A 178 4.38 -2.34 -7.63
C LEU A 178 5.86 -1.93 -7.80
N TYR A 179 6.77 -2.48 -7.00
CA TYR A 179 8.20 -2.23 -7.16
C TYR A 179 8.73 -2.80 -8.47
N ASP A 180 8.32 -4.02 -8.83
CA ASP A 180 8.65 -4.63 -10.12
C ASP A 180 8.19 -3.74 -11.27
N ASP A 181 6.98 -3.20 -11.22
CA ASP A 181 6.45 -2.29 -12.24
C ASP A 181 7.31 -1.02 -12.39
N LEU A 182 7.80 -0.47 -11.27
CA LEU A 182 8.72 0.68 -11.30
C LEU A 182 10.07 0.32 -11.92
N VAL A 183 10.59 -0.89 -11.66
CA VAL A 183 11.83 -1.37 -12.28
C VAL A 183 11.64 -1.54 -13.79
N LEU A 184 10.55 -2.18 -14.22
CA LEU A 184 10.22 -2.35 -15.63
C LEU A 184 10.06 -1.01 -16.35
N LEU A 185 9.53 0.01 -15.66
CA LEU A 185 9.43 1.36 -16.20
C LEU A 185 10.78 2.07 -16.32
N ALA A 186 11.62 1.99 -15.27
CA ALA A 186 12.86 2.74 -15.19
C ALA A 186 13.98 2.14 -16.06
N GLU A 187 14.08 0.82 -16.12
CA GLU A 187 15.12 0.10 -16.86
C GLU A 187 14.53 -1.13 -17.59
N PRO A 188 13.67 -0.93 -18.62
CA PRO A 188 12.91 -2.00 -19.26
C PRO A 188 13.77 -3.11 -19.90
N ASN A 189 15.02 -2.79 -20.25
CA ASN A 189 15.96 -3.71 -20.91
C ASN A 189 17.10 -4.16 -19.97
N GLY A 190 16.99 -3.91 -18.67
CA GLY A 190 18.00 -4.32 -17.68
C GLY A 190 17.88 -5.81 -17.32
N MET A 191 18.95 -6.40 -16.80
CA MET A 191 18.96 -7.80 -16.36
C MET A 191 17.89 -8.11 -15.31
N LEU A 192 17.58 -7.12 -14.45
CA LEU A 192 16.54 -7.25 -13.44
C LEU A 192 15.14 -7.27 -14.08
N ALA A 193 14.89 -6.43 -15.08
CA ALA A 193 13.64 -6.42 -15.84
C ALA A 193 13.40 -7.75 -16.57
N GLU A 194 14.43 -8.32 -17.21
CA GLU A 194 14.35 -9.65 -17.83
C GLU A 194 14.04 -10.75 -16.80
N SER A 195 14.58 -10.64 -15.59
CA SER A 195 14.29 -11.59 -14.50
C SER A 195 12.83 -11.50 -14.05
N ILE A 196 12.32 -10.28 -13.86
CA ILE A 196 10.92 -10.00 -13.48
C ILE A 196 9.97 -10.55 -14.55
N GLN A 197 10.21 -10.24 -15.82
CA GLN A 197 9.37 -10.71 -16.94
C GLN A 197 9.34 -12.25 -17.00
N ARG A 198 10.50 -12.91 -16.83
CA ARG A 198 10.55 -14.39 -16.77
C ARG A 198 9.77 -14.97 -15.60
N ARG A 199 9.81 -14.33 -14.43
CA ARG A 199 9.02 -14.74 -13.25
C ARG A 199 7.52 -14.63 -13.55
N ARG A 200 7.06 -13.47 -14.02
CA ARG A 200 5.63 -13.23 -14.33
C ARG A 200 5.08 -14.19 -15.38
N THR A 201 5.85 -14.50 -16.43
CA THR A 201 5.47 -15.51 -17.43
C THR A 201 5.30 -16.91 -16.84
N ARG A 202 6.09 -17.30 -15.83
CA ARG A 202 5.96 -18.60 -15.16
C ARG A 202 4.76 -18.65 -14.22
N GLU A 203 4.42 -17.53 -13.60
CA GLU A 203 3.31 -17.41 -12.66
C GLU A 203 1.95 -17.26 -13.35
N GLY A 204 1.94 -17.03 -14.67
CA GLY A 204 0.70 -16.90 -15.45
C GLY A 204 -0.01 -15.56 -15.27
N THR A 205 0.67 -14.56 -14.70
CA THR A 205 0.16 -13.19 -14.55
C THR A 205 0.49 -12.40 -15.82
N PRO A 206 -0.48 -12.10 -16.71
CA PRO A 206 -0.21 -11.24 -17.87
C PRO A 206 0.09 -9.81 -17.42
N SER A 207 1.00 -9.14 -18.16
CA SER A 207 1.35 -7.72 -17.98
C SER A 207 0.26 -6.77 -18.44
#